data_AF-A0A0F9MDD4-F1
#
_entry.id   AF-A0A0F9MDD4-F1
#
_cell.length_a   1.000
_cell.length_b   1.000
_cell.length_c   1.000
_cell.angle_alpha   90.00
_cell.angle_beta   90.00
_cell.angle_gamma   90.00
#
_symmetry.space_group_name_H-M   'P 1'
#
loop_
_entity.id
_entity.type
_entity.pdbx_description
1 polymer ?
#
loop_
_entity_poly.entity_id
_entity_poly.type
_entity_poly.pdbx_seq_one_letter_code
_entity_poly.pdbx_strand_id
1 'polypeptide(L)'
;MSGRWIDACCGACFLEDVMDWSAECEGLNHRDVEAVFWELAEEGLIIATSVGGRRKVQTIATDIADEARLRLRALDARKRLTA
;
A
#
# COMPACT_ATOMS: atom_id res chain seq x y z
N MET A 1 1.34 -6.69 -21.45
CA MET A 1 2.05 -7.34 -20.33
C MET A 1 1.01 -7.65 -19.26
N SER A 2 0.72 -8.93 -19.01
CA SER A 2 -0.18 -9.35 -17.94
C SER A 2 0.61 -9.41 -16.62
N GLY A 3 0.53 -8.36 -15.81
CA GLY A 3 1.15 -8.34 -14.48
C GLY A 3 0.60 -9.46 -13.58
N ARG A 4 1.42 -9.95 -12.65
CA ARG A 4 1.00 -10.96 -11.67
C ARG A 4 -0.06 -10.39 -10.73
N TRP A 5 -1.17 -11.10 -10.58
CA TRP A 5 -2.16 -10.80 -9.53
C TRP A 5 -1.69 -11.35 -8.19
N ILE A 6 -1.82 -10.55 -7.14
CA ILE A 6 -1.47 -10.87 -5.76
C ILE A 6 -2.77 -10.85 -4.94
N ASP A 7 -3.00 -11.92 -4.17
CA ASP A 7 -4.08 -12.00 -3.20
C ASP A 7 -3.60 -11.46 -1.86
N ALA A 8 -4.32 -10.50 -1.29
CA ALA A 8 -4.00 -9.91 0.00
C ALA A 8 -5.24 -9.83 0.91
N CYS A 9 -5.01 -9.89 2.22
CA CYS A 9 -6.08 -9.81 3.20
C CYS A 9 -6.75 -8.42 3.22
N CYS A 10 -5.95 -7.37 2.98
CA CYS A 10 -6.32 -5.96 2.89
C CYS A 10 -5.22 -5.21 2.11
N GLY A 11 -5.40 -3.91 1.88
CA GLY A 11 -4.38 -3.08 1.24
C GLY A 11 -3.10 -2.99 2.06
N ALA A 12 -3.22 -2.96 3.39
CA ALA A 12 -2.06 -2.98 4.28
C ALA A 12 -1.25 -4.29 4.18
N CYS A 13 -1.90 -5.47 4.23
CA CYS A 13 -1.26 -6.77 4.01
C CYS A 13 -0.51 -6.81 2.67
N PHE A 14 -1.10 -6.25 1.60
CA PHE A 14 -0.47 -6.20 0.28
C PHE A 14 0.81 -5.35 0.29
N LEU A 15 0.72 -4.15 0.86
CA LEU A 15 1.84 -3.22 0.94
C LEU A 15 2.96 -3.78 1.83
N GLU A 16 2.63 -4.46 2.93
CA GLU A 16 3.60 -5.19 3.76
C GLU A 16 4.32 -6.30 2.99
N ASP A 17 3.58 -7.15 2.27
CA ASP A 17 4.13 -8.26 1.49
C ASP A 17 4.97 -7.80 0.30
N VAL A 18 4.52 -6.76 -0.43
CA VAL A 18 5.24 -6.22 -1.60
C VAL A 18 6.50 -5.46 -1.19
N MET A 19 6.52 -4.87 0.00
CA MET A 19 7.66 -4.08 0.46
C MET A 19 8.68 -4.87 1.29
N ASP A 20 8.45 -6.17 1.55
CA ASP A 20 9.26 -7.00 2.46
C ASP A 20 9.38 -6.34 3.86
N TRP A 21 8.29 -5.72 4.31
CA TRP A 21 8.28 -4.72 5.39
C TRP A 21 7.83 -5.26 6.74
N SER A 22 8.15 -6.53 7.02
CA SER A 22 7.79 -7.17 8.29
C SER A 22 8.35 -6.47 9.54
N ALA A 23 9.45 -5.71 9.43
CA ALA A 23 10.16 -5.12 10.58
C ALA A 23 9.96 -3.61 10.80
N GLU A 24 9.58 -2.82 9.77
CA GLU A 24 9.39 -1.35 9.90
C GLU A 24 7.92 -0.95 10.12
N CYS A 25 6.98 -1.87 9.91
CA CYS A 25 5.54 -1.63 10.07
C CYS A 25 5.04 -1.55 11.52
N GLU A 26 5.81 -2.02 12.52
CA GLU A 26 5.38 -1.96 13.92
C GLU A 26 5.11 -0.51 14.42
N GLY A 27 5.70 0.49 13.74
CA GLY A 27 5.47 1.92 14.03
C GLY A 27 4.34 2.59 13.23
N LEU A 28 3.81 1.95 12.18
CA LEU A 28 2.84 2.57 11.27
C LEU A 28 1.41 2.10 11.57
N ASN A 29 0.47 3.05 11.60
CA ASN A 29 -0.93 2.71 11.83
C ASN A 29 -1.52 2.03 10.59
N HIS A 30 -2.11 0.86 10.76
CA HIS A 30 -2.79 0.10 9.70
C HIS A 30 -3.73 0.95 8.83
N ARG A 31 -4.45 1.91 9.43
CA ARG A 31 -5.35 2.83 8.72
C ARG A 31 -4.63 3.73 7.73
N ASP A 32 -3.41 4.14 8.05
CA ASP A 32 -2.59 5.00 7.19
C ASP A 32 -2.07 4.22 5.98
N VAL A 33 -1.66 2.98 6.22
CA VAL A 33 -1.24 2.06 5.16
C VAL A 33 -2.39 1.78 4.20
N GLU A 34 -3.59 1.54 4.73
CA GLU A 34 -4.80 1.35 3.90
C GLU A 34 -5.15 2.62 3.11
N ALA A 35 -4.98 3.82 3.70
CA ALA A 35 -5.21 5.08 2.98
C ALA A 35 -4.25 5.24 1.80
N VAL A 36 -2.96 5.06 2.02
CA VAL A 36 -1.94 5.12 0.95
C VAL A 36 -2.20 4.05 -0.12
N PHE A 37 -2.64 2.85 0.26
CA PHE A 37 -3.03 1.82 -0.70
C PHE A 37 -4.13 2.29 -1.66
N TRP A 38 -5.18 2.94 -1.15
CA TRP A 38 -6.26 3.46 -1.98
C TRP A 38 -5.83 4.64 -2.85
N GLU A 39 -4.98 5.53 -2.33
CA GLU A 39 -4.39 6.61 -3.13
C GLU A 39 -3.59 6.06 -4.33
N LEU A 40 -2.77 5.03 -4.12
CA LEU A 40 -2.04 4.37 -5.22
C LEU A 40 -2.98 3.75 -6.26
N ALA A 41 -4.14 3.24 -5.83
CA ALA A 41 -5.15 2.67 -6.73
C ALA A 41 -5.88 3.76 -7.52
N GLU A 42 -6.24 4.86 -6.87
CA GLU A 42 -6.88 6.03 -7.51
C GLU A 42 -5.98 6.67 -8.56
N GLU A 43 -4.69 6.72 -8.31
CA GLU A 43 -3.69 7.25 -9.24
C GLU A 43 -3.28 6.26 -10.36
N GLY A 44 -3.85 5.04 -10.35
CA GLY A 44 -3.59 4.04 -11.37
C GLY A 44 -2.18 3.43 -11.31
N LEU A 45 -1.52 3.53 -10.16
CA LEU A 45 -0.22 2.90 -9.90
C LEU A 45 -0.39 1.40 -9.59
N ILE A 46 -1.54 1.05 -9.00
CA ILE A 46 -1.99 -0.34 -8.82
C ILE A 46 -3.43 -0.49 -9.32
N ILE A 47 -3.81 -1.70 -9.71
CA ILE A 47 -5.21 -2.11 -9.87
C ILE A 47 -5.59 -2.91 -8.63
N ALA A 48 -6.59 -2.45 -7.90
CA ALA A 48 -7.11 -3.14 -6.72
C ALA A 48 -8.60 -3.46 -6.89
N THR A 49 -9.00 -4.68 -6.55
CA THR A 49 -10.42 -5.07 -6.47
C THR A 49 -10.69 -5.92 -5.22
N SER A 50 -11.94 -5.95 -4.77
CA SER A 50 -12.38 -6.78 -3.65
C SER A 50 -13.19 -7.96 -4.16
N VAL A 51 -12.78 -9.19 -3.81
CA VAL A 51 -13.51 -10.41 -4.15
C VAL A 51 -13.60 -11.27 -2.89
N GLY A 52 -14.83 -11.46 -2.38
CA GLY A 52 -15.07 -12.31 -1.21
C GLY A 52 -14.35 -11.87 0.07
N GLY A 53 -14.18 -10.56 0.28
CA GLY A 53 -13.47 -10.01 1.44
C GLY A 53 -11.95 -10.05 1.34
N ARG A 54 -11.39 -10.57 0.24
CA ARG A 54 -9.96 -10.49 -0.09
C ARG A 54 -9.73 -9.43 -1.15
N ARG A 55 -8.54 -8.84 -1.13
CA ARG A 55 -8.08 -7.90 -2.16
C ARG A 55 -7.29 -8.65 -3.22
N LYS A 56 -7.60 -8.37 -4.48
CA LYS A 56 -6.78 -8.77 -5.62
C LYS A 56 -6.11 -7.54 -6.16
N VAL A 57 -4.79 -7.59 -6.22
CA VAL A 57 -3.98 -6.44 -6.58
C VAL A 57 -3.03 -6.79 -7.72
N GLN A 58 -2.88 -5.87 -8.66
CA GLN A 58 -1.90 -5.95 -9.74
C GLN A 58 -1.12 -4.64 -9.75
N THR A 59 0.21 -4.71 -9.66
CA THR A 59 1.07 -3.54 -9.80
C THR A 59 1.17 -3.12 -11.26
N ILE A 60 1.01 -1.81 -11.53
CA ILE A 60 1.19 -1.25 -12.88
C ILE A 60 2.59 -0.65 -13.03
N ALA A 61 3.06 0.09 -12.02
CA ALA A 61 4.42 0.63 -12.00
C ALA A 61 5.42 -0.35 -11.36
N THR A 62 6.71 -0.17 -11.63
CA THR A 62 7.80 -1.04 -11.14
C THR A 62 8.35 -0.62 -9.77
N ASP A 63 8.06 0.60 -9.33
CA ASP A 63 8.59 1.27 -8.14
C ASP A 63 7.52 1.51 -7.06
N ILE A 64 6.42 0.75 -7.10
CA ILE A 64 5.29 0.87 -6.15
C ILE A 64 5.73 0.77 -4.70
N ALA A 65 6.72 -0.06 -4.40
CA ALA A 65 7.28 -0.16 -3.07
C ALA A 65 7.79 1.21 -2.62
N ASP A 66 8.72 1.82 -3.35
CA ASP A 66 9.35 3.08 -2.98
C ASP A 66 8.36 4.26 -2.94
N GLU A 67 7.41 4.30 -3.87
CA GLU A 67 6.33 5.30 -3.87
C GLU A 67 5.44 5.18 -2.62
N ALA A 68 5.05 3.95 -2.24
CA ALA A 68 4.32 3.71 -1.00
C ALA A 68 5.13 4.15 0.23
N ARG A 69 6.45 3.89 0.26
CA ARG A 69 7.32 4.34 1.38
C ARG A 69 7.33 5.84 1.51
N LEU A 70 7.48 6.54 0.39
CA LEU A 70 7.56 7.99 0.36
C LEU A 70 6.27 8.61 0.91
N ARG A 71 5.11 8.11 0.48
CA ARG A 71 3.80 8.58 0.93
C ARG A 71 3.56 8.32 2.41
N LEU A 72 3.93 7.13 2.90
CA LEU A 72 3.79 6.80 4.32
C LEU A 72 4.67 7.70 5.20
N ARG A 73 5.91 7.97 4.79
CA ARG A 73 6.80 8.92 5.48
C ARG A 73 6.26 10.35 5.43
N ALA A 74 5.71 10.78 4.29
CA ALA A 74 5.09 12.10 4.16
C ALA A 74 3.85 12.24 5.07
N LEU A 75 3.04 11.19 5.15
CA LEU A 75 1.86 11.13 6.02
C LEU A 75 2.25 11.20 7.50
N ASP A 76 3.24 10.41 7.93
CA ASP A 76 3.78 10.46 9.30
C ASP A 76 4.36 11.84 9.64
N ALA A 77 5.20 12.39 8.75
CA ALA A 77 5.76 13.73 8.93
C ALA A 77 4.65 14.80 9.06
N ARG A 78 3.62 14.74 8.21
CA ARG A 78 2.46 15.64 8.30
C ARG A 78 1.76 15.51 9.65
N LYS A 79 1.50 14.28 10.11
CA LYS A 79 0.86 14.04 11.41
C LYS A 79 1.66 14.64 12.56
N ARG A 80 2.99 14.48 12.57
CA ARG A 80 3.87 15.06 13.58
C ARG A 80 3.88 16.59 13.58
N LEU A 81 3.63 17.22 12.43
CA LEU A 81 3.53 18.68 12.32
C LEU A 81 2.15 19.22 12.74
N THR A 82 1.12 18.38 12.74
CA THR A 82 -0.27 18.76 13.07
C THR A 82 -0.75 18.28 14.44
N ALA A 83 0.06 17.51 15.16
CA ALA A 83 -0.21 17.01 16.51
C ALA A 83 0.29 17.99 17.58
#